data_AF-A0A4Y3PPY4-F1
#
_entry.id   AF-A0A4Y3PPY4-F1
#
_cell.length_a   1.000
_cell.length_b   1.000
_cell.length_c   1.000
_cell.angle_alpha   90.00
_cell.angle_beta   90.00
_cell.angle_gamma   90.00
#
_symmetry.space_group_name_H-M   'P 1'
#
loop_
_entity.id
_entity.type
_entity.pdbx_description
1 polymer ?
#
loop_
_entity_poly.entity_id
_entity_poly.type
_entity_poly.pdbx_seq_one_letter_code
_entity_poly.pdbx_strand_id
1 'polypeptide(L)'
;MKMLYAPHKRVKKNSKKGELRKQNSVQYDDRGRMLYHPDFHPNQGKPFDDDETAYLCKFYEADSLKSLSLALGRLEKSLEYRVAYLKKAGLFDYYRGKWDRQIKA
;
A
#
# COMPACT_ATOMS: atom_id res chain seq x y z
N MET A 1 -44.41 -13.48 -9.39
CA MET A 1 -43.04 -13.94 -9.07
C MET A 1 -42.42 -12.98 -8.06
N LYS A 2 -42.55 -13.20 -6.74
CA LYS A 2 -41.90 -12.39 -5.70
C LYS A 2 -40.66 -13.15 -5.22
N MET A 3 -39.46 -12.71 -5.60
CA MET A 3 -38.23 -13.20 -4.97
C MET A 3 -38.03 -12.43 -3.66
N LEU A 4 -38.30 -13.11 -2.54
CA LEU A 4 -37.96 -12.64 -1.20
C LEU A 4 -36.44 -12.71 -1.03
N TYR A 5 -35.78 -11.55 -0.96
CA TYR A 5 -34.36 -11.47 -0.58
C TYR A 5 -34.28 -11.35 0.95
N ALA A 6 -33.66 -12.33 1.62
CA ALA A 6 -33.41 -12.27 3.06
C ALA A 6 -32.15 -11.42 3.35
N PRO A 7 -32.15 -10.55 4.37
CA PRO A 7 -30.97 -9.77 4.72
C PRO A 7 -29.91 -10.64 5.40
N HIS A 8 -28.69 -10.63 4.88
CA HIS A 8 -27.53 -11.28 5.51
C HIS A 8 -27.27 -10.68 6.91
N LYS A 9 -27.44 -11.49 7.96
CA LYS A 9 -27.10 -11.12 9.34
C LYS A 9 -25.58 -10.87 9.45
N ARG A 10 -25.21 -9.63 9.78
CA ARG A 10 -23.81 -9.22 10.06
C ARG A 10 -23.38 -9.84 11.40
N VAL A 11 -22.61 -10.93 11.34
CA VAL A 11 -21.98 -11.55 12.51
C VAL A 11 -20.95 -10.57 13.09
N LYS A 12 -21.14 -10.13 14.33
CA LYS A 12 -20.15 -9.36 15.08
C LYS A 12 -18.93 -10.26 15.31
N LYS A 13 -17.81 -9.99 14.64
CA LYS A 13 -16.54 -10.67 14.92
C LYS A 13 -16.02 -10.16 16.25
N ASN A 14 -16.05 -11.02 17.26
CA ASN A 14 -15.49 -10.78 18.58
C ASN A 14 -13.99 -10.48 18.48
N SER A 15 -13.60 -9.29 18.92
CA SER A 15 -12.21 -8.87 19.09
C SER A 15 -11.60 -9.64 20.26
N LYS A 16 -10.83 -10.70 19.96
CA LYS A 16 -9.86 -11.22 20.93
C LYS A 16 -8.55 -10.47 20.72
N LYS A 17 -8.37 -9.43 21.52
CA LYS A 17 -7.10 -8.74 21.79
C LYS A 17 -6.23 -9.73 22.59
N GLY A 18 -5.06 -10.12 22.06
CA GLY A 18 -4.11 -10.95 22.82
C GLY A 18 -3.06 -11.62 21.94
N GLU A 19 -1.88 -10.99 21.88
CA GLU A 19 -0.52 -11.56 22.03
C GLU A 19 0.48 -10.74 21.22
N LEU A 20 1.44 -10.15 21.93
CA LEU A 20 2.65 -9.55 21.39
C LEU A 20 3.49 -10.70 20.80
N ARG A 21 3.35 -10.99 19.51
CA ARG A 21 4.03 -12.13 18.88
C ARG A 21 5.30 -11.70 18.16
N LYS A 22 6.42 -12.16 18.73
CA LYS A 22 7.68 -12.60 18.12
C LYS A 22 8.23 -11.76 16.95
N GLN A 23 9.47 -11.29 17.14
CA GLN A 23 10.37 -10.91 16.05
C GLN A 23 10.27 -11.93 14.90
N ASN A 24 9.59 -11.54 13.82
CA ASN A 24 9.65 -12.29 12.59
C ASN A 24 11.02 -11.98 12.01
N SER A 25 11.89 -12.98 11.88
CA SER A 25 13.13 -12.80 11.13
C SER A 25 12.80 -12.22 9.76
N VAL A 26 13.52 -11.18 9.31
CA VAL A 26 13.32 -10.61 7.98
C VAL A 26 13.60 -11.69 6.93
N GLN A 27 12.62 -11.95 6.07
CA GLN A 27 12.74 -12.91 4.98
C GLN A 27 12.73 -12.18 3.64
N TYR A 28 13.39 -12.78 2.66
CA TYR A 28 13.48 -12.26 1.30
C TYR A 28 13.04 -13.33 0.31
N ASP A 29 12.50 -12.90 -0.83
CA ASP A 29 12.28 -13.79 -1.96
C ASP A 29 13.58 -14.02 -2.76
N ASP A 30 13.51 -14.91 -3.76
CA ASP A 30 14.64 -15.23 -4.64
C ASP A 30 15.19 -14.03 -5.44
N ARG A 31 14.45 -12.91 -5.46
CA ARG A 31 14.83 -11.65 -6.11
C ARG A 31 15.40 -10.63 -5.12
N GLY A 32 15.56 -11.00 -3.85
CA GLY A 32 16.09 -10.14 -2.79
C GLY A 32 15.12 -9.06 -2.30
N ARG A 33 13.81 -9.20 -2.59
CA ARG A 33 12.75 -8.30 -2.11
C ARG A 33 12.28 -8.75 -0.74
N MET A 34 12.06 -7.79 0.16
CA MET A 34 11.61 -8.12 1.50
C MET A 34 10.20 -8.70 1.46
N LEU A 35 9.99 -9.86 2.08
CA LEU A 35 8.65 -10.39 2.32
C LEU A 35 7.92 -9.53 3.35
N TYR A 36 6.59 -9.73 3.46
CA TYR A 36 5.80 -8.97 4.40
C TYR A 36 6.37 -9.08 5.83
N HIS A 37 6.54 -7.91 6.45
CA HIS A 37 7.07 -7.79 7.80
C HIS A 37 6.30 -6.66 8.49
N PRO A 38 5.68 -6.89 9.65
CA PRO A 38 4.78 -5.91 10.26
C PRO A 38 5.46 -4.56 10.56
N ASP A 39 6.74 -4.58 10.97
CA ASP A 39 7.47 -3.36 11.33
C ASP A 39 7.91 -2.54 10.12
N PHE A 40 8.19 -3.18 8.98
CA PHE A 40 8.64 -2.51 7.76
C PHE A 40 7.49 -2.23 6.78
N HIS A 41 6.36 -2.93 6.95
CA HIS A 41 5.20 -2.83 6.06
C HIS A 41 3.90 -2.48 6.82
N PRO A 42 3.88 -1.48 7.72
CA PRO A 42 2.72 -1.14 8.54
C PRO A 42 1.53 -0.62 7.73
N ASN A 43 1.73 -0.21 6.48
CA ASN A 43 0.69 0.30 5.59
C ASN A 43 0.18 -0.75 4.60
N GLN A 44 0.66 -2.00 4.69
CA GLN A 44 0.19 -3.07 3.83
C GLN A 44 -1.32 -3.32 4.04
N GLY A 45 -2.07 -3.38 2.92
CA GLY A 45 -3.51 -3.60 2.94
C GLY A 45 -4.37 -2.37 3.22
N LYS A 46 -3.76 -1.23 3.61
CA LYS A 46 -4.48 0.05 3.71
C LYS A 46 -4.68 0.67 2.32
N PRO A 47 -5.74 1.46 2.09
CA PRO A 47 -5.85 2.29 0.88
C PRO A 47 -4.62 3.19 0.71
N PHE A 48 -4.26 3.51 -0.53
CA PHE A 48 -3.23 4.51 -0.80
C PHE A 48 -3.82 5.90 -0.56
N ASP A 49 -3.14 6.68 0.27
CA ASP A 49 -3.47 8.08 0.41
C ASP A 49 -3.00 8.88 -0.82
N ASP A 50 -3.58 10.05 -0.99
CA ASP A 50 -3.27 10.97 -2.07
C ASP A 50 -1.84 11.52 -1.98
N ASP A 51 -1.37 11.84 -0.77
CA ASP A 51 -0.04 12.38 -0.52
C ASP A 51 1.03 11.29 -0.68
N GLU A 52 0.72 10.10 -0.19
CA GLU A 52 1.51 8.89 -0.43
C GLU A 52 1.60 8.57 -1.93
N THR A 53 0.48 8.70 -2.66
CA THR A 53 0.47 8.47 -4.11
C THR A 53 1.31 9.52 -4.84
N ALA A 54 1.22 10.79 -4.44
CA ALA A 54 2.02 11.87 -4.98
C ALA A 54 3.53 11.64 -4.74
N TYR A 55 3.91 11.26 -3.52
CA TYR A 55 5.27 10.88 -3.16
C TYR A 55 5.76 9.73 -4.05
N LEU A 56 4.99 8.64 -4.13
CA LEU A 56 5.33 7.48 -4.94
C LEU A 56 5.60 7.90 -6.39
N CYS A 57 4.69 8.66 -7.01
CA CYS A 57 4.84 9.12 -8.40
C CYS A 57 6.04 10.06 -8.60
N LYS A 58 6.37 10.91 -7.62
CA LYS A 58 7.51 11.82 -7.71
C LYS A 58 8.83 11.08 -7.74
N PHE A 59 9.01 10.11 -6.85
CA PHE A 59 10.30 9.46 -6.62
C PHE A 59 10.45 8.12 -7.36
N TYR A 60 9.39 7.61 -8.02
CA TYR A 60 9.42 6.31 -8.72
C TYR A 60 10.55 6.16 -9.75
N GLU A 61 10.92 7.24 -10.44
CA GLU A 61 11.94 7.22 -11.49
C GLU A 61 13.36 7.54 -10.96
N ALA A 62 13.44 8.10 -9.75
CA ALA A 62 14.70 8.51 -9.13
C ALA A 62 15.22 7.49 -8.10
N ASP A 63 14.30 6.92 -7.32
CA ASP A 63 14.61 6.00 -6.23
C ASP A 63 14.33 4.54 -6.59
N SER A 64 14.99 3.64 -5.88
CA SER A 64 14.69 2.21 -5.98
C SER A 64 13.36 1.86 -5.32
N LEU A 65 12.67 0.85 -5.84
CA LEU A 65 11.45 0.30 -5.22
C LEU A 65 11.68 -0.17 -3.78
N LYS A 66 12.87 -0.66 -3.45
CA LYS A 66 13.25 -1.05 -2.09
C LYS A 66 13.27 0.16 -1.15
N SER A 67 13.86 1.27 -1.58
CA SER A 67 13.86 2.52 -0.81
C SER A 67 12.44 3.05 -0.61
N LEU A 68 11.63 3.08 -1.67
CA LEU A 68 10.25 3.52 -1.62
C LEU A 68 9.37 2.62 -0.74
N SER A 69 9.60 1.31 -0.79
CA SER A 69 8.92 0.31 0.03
C SER A 69 9.11 0.57 1.51
N LEU A 70 10.36 0.84 1.92
CA LEU A 70 10.69 1.18 3.30
C LEU A 70 10.13 2.55 3.71
N ALA A 71 10.21 3.55 2.83
CA ALA A 71 9.72 4.90 3.11
C ALA A 71 8.19 4.94 3.28
N LEU A 72 7.46 4.21 2.44
CA LEU A 72 5.99 4.18 2.44
C LEU A 72 5.41 3.10 3.36
N GLY A 73 6.24 2.21 3.88
CA GLY A 73 5.80 1.11 4.72
C GLY A 73 4.91 0.11 3.96
N ARG A 74 5.26 -0.20 2.71
CA ARG A 74 4.48 -1.08 1.81
C ARG A 74 5.39 -2.02 1.04
N LEU A 75 4.89 -3.18 0.62
CA LEU A 75 5.65 -4.10 -0.22
C LEU A 75 5.99 -3.47 -1.57
N GLU A 76 7.21 -3.74 -2.07
CA GLU A 76 7.67 -3.33 -3.41
C GLU A 76 6.64 -3.67 -4.49
N LYS A 77 6.10 -4.89 -4.47
CA LYS A 77 5.06 -5.37 -5.40
C LYS A 77 3.78 -4.54 -5.35
N SER A 78 3.40 -4.03 -4.17
CA SER A 78 2.22 -3.17 -4.03
C SER A 78 2.43 -1.81 -4.69
N LEU A 79 3.65 -1.27 -4.64
CA LEU A 79 4.02 -0.01 -5.27
C LEU A 79 4.03 -0.16 -6.80
N GLU A 80 4.64 -1.24 -7.31
CA GLU A 80 4.63 -1.57 -8.75
C GLU A 80 3.21 -1.61 -9.31
N TYR A 81 2.30 -2.33 -8.63
CA TYR A 81 0.90 -2.40 -9.07
C TYR A 81 0.19 -1.06 -9.02
N ARG A 82 0.45 -0.25 -7.99
CA ARG A 82 -0.13 1.09 -7.87
C ARG A 82 0.33 1.98 -9.03
N VAL A 83 1.63 1.99 -9.34
CA VAL A 83 2.17 2.78 -10.45
C VAL A 83 1.65 2.29 -11.80
N ALA A 84 1.62 0.98 -12.03
CA ALA A 84 1.07 0.41 -13.26
C ALA A 84 -0.39 0.83 -13.47
N TYR A 85 -1.20 0.79 -12.40
CA TYR A 85 -2.58 1.27 -12.43
C TYR A 85 -2.66 2.77 -12.79
N LEU A 86 -1.85 3.62 -12.15
CA LEU A 86 -1.87 5.07 -12.38
C LEU A 86 -1.42 5.44 -13.80
N LYS A 87 -0.41 4.73 -14.33
CA LYS A 87 0.04 4.90 -15.72
C LYS A 87 -1.07 4.51 -16.69
N LYS A 88 -1.73 3.36 -16.47
CA LYS A 88 -2.87 2.92 -17.28
C LYS A 88 -4.06 3.89 -17.22
N ALA A 89 -4.28 4.51 -16.07
CA ALA A 89 -5.36 5.48 -15.87
C ALA A 89 -5.02 6.91 -16.33
N GLY A 90 -3.79 7.18 -16.79
CA GLY A 90 -3.33 8.54 -17.15
C GLY A 90 -3.18 9.49 -15.96
N LEU A 91 -3.10 8.96 -14.74
CA LEU A 91 -3.04 9.76 -13.49
C LEU A 91 -1.62 9.93 -12.95
N PHE A 92 -0.64 9.22 -13.49
CA PHE A 92 0.73 9.23 -12.97
C PHE A 92 1.33 10.66 -12.95
N ASP A 93 1.26 11.38 -14.06
CA ASP A 93 1.78 12.75 -14.15
C ASP A 93 1.01 13.75 -13.29
N TYR A 94 -0.30 13.53 -13.12
CA TYR A 94 -1.13 14.35 -12.24
C TYR A 94 -0.63 14.28 -10.79
N TYR A 95 -0.40 13.07 -10.26
CA TYR A 95 0.10 12.89 -8.89
C TYR A 95 1.55 13.34 -8.75
N ARG A 96 2.39 13.11 -9.77
CA ARG A 96 3.76 13.64 -9.80
C ARG A 96 3.77 15.17 -9.66
N GLY A 97 2.93 15.87 -10.41
CA GLY A 97 2.80 17.34 -10.31
C GLY A 97 2.08 17.81 -9.03
N LYS A 98 1.23 16.97 -8.41
CA LYS A 98 0.62 17.27 -7.10
C LYS A 98 1.68 17.45 -6.02
N TRP A 99 2.69 16.58 -5.98
CA TRP A 99 3.81 16.69 -5.03
C TRP A 99 4.51 18.06 -5.10
N ASP A 100 4.81 18.53 -6.32
CA ASP A 100 5.50 19.81 -6.51
C ASP A 100 4.68 21.02 -6.05
N ARG A 101 3.34 20.90 -6.11
CA ARG A 101 2.43 21.93 -5.56
C ARG A 101 2.40 21.92 -4.04
N GLN A 102 2.56 20.75 -3.41
CA GLN A 102 2.57 20.61 -1.95
C GLN A 102 3.83 21.19 -1.32
N ILE A 103 4.99 20.97 -1.92
CA ILE A 103 6.28 21.44 -1.37
C ILE A 103 6.52 22.95 -1.59
N LYS A 104 5.90 23.53 -2.62
CA LYS A 104 6.03 24.97 -2.91
C LYS A 104 5.06 25.86 -2.12
N ALA A 105 4.11 25.26 -1.42
CA ALA A 105 3.14 25.96 -0.57
C ALA A 105 3.74 26.21 0.82
#